data_AF-A0A1N6Q7X1-F1
#
_entry.id   AF-A0A1N6Q7X1-F1
#
_cell.length_a   1.000
_cell.length_b   1.000
_cell.length_c   1.000
_cell.angle_alpha   90.00
_cell.angle_beta   90.00
_cell.angle_gamma   90.00
#
_symmetry.space_group_name_H-M   'P 1'
#
loop_
_entity.id
_entity.type
_entity.pdbx_description
1 polymer ?
#
loop_
_entity_poly.entity_id
_entity_poly.type
_entity_poly.pdbx_seq_one_letter_code
_entity_poly.pdbx_strand_id
1 'polypeptide(L)'
;MNKKCSGFSLVEVMAAIVILTIAFFPISNYFTNSIGHISQSEVLSQSHDIVNNTIEVLKTGEYKTQSDLDNLESEIESNLSSNYTLYADDYDLEMTLKYLDQNLIEYNDFTNIDQTTDVYLNDIRLVVIDISWNNGNNNYSVETFLRVG
;
A
#
# COMPACT_ATOMS: atom_id res chain seq x y z
N MET A 1 50.19 -23.54 41.91
CA MET A 1 50.27 -22.86 40.61
C MET A 1 49.25 -21.74 40.59
N ASN A 2 49.68 -20.49 40.83
CA ASN A 2 48.79 -19.32 40.76
C ASN A 2 48.76 -18.84 39.32
N LYS A 3 47.60 -18.97 38.65
CA LYS A 3 47.37 -18.41 37.32
C LYS A 3 47.46 -16.88 37.43
N LYS A 4 48.43 -16.26 36.75
CA LYS A 4 48.47 -14.79 36.62
C LYS A 4 47.30 -14.38 35.73
N CYS A 5 46.33 -13.65 36.28
CA CYS A 5 45.35 -12.92 35.47
C CYS A 5 46.09 -11.77 34.79
N SER A 6 46.36 -11.91 33.49
CA SER A 6 46.83 -10.80 32.66
C SER A 6 45.63 -9.92 32.31
N GLY A 7 45.59 -8.70 32.83
CA GLY A 7 44.62 -7.69 32.38
C GLY A 7 45.01 -7.14 31.00
N PHE A 8 44.07 -6.46 30.35
CA PHE A 8 44.33 -5.74 29.09
C PHE A 8 45.13 -4.47 29.34
N SER A 9 46.06 -4.16 28.43
CA SER A 9 46.75 -2.87 28.41
C SER A 9 45.77 -1.75 28.02
N LEU A 10 45.99 -0.54 28.56
CA LEU A 10 45.21 0.64 28.18
C LEU A 10 45.20 0.87 26.66
N VAL A 11 46.32 0.58 25.99
CA VAL A 11 46.45 0.73 24.53
C VAL A 11 45.58 -0.29 23.79
N GLU A 12 45.50 -1.53 24.28
CA GLU A 12 44.66 -2.57 23.68
C GLU A 12 43.18 -2.22 23.84
N VAL A 13 42.79 -1.70 25.00
CA VAL A 13 41.41 -1.23 25.24
C VAL A 13 41.07 -0.05 24.33
N MET A 14 41.97 0.93 24.18
CA MET A 14 41.75 2.07 23.30
C MET A 14 41.67 1.65 21.82
N ALA A 15 42.56 0.75 21.37
CA ALA A 15 42.52 0.23 20.01
C ALA A 15 41.24 -0.56 19.73
N ALA A 16 40.78 -1.38 20.70
CA ALA A 16 39.53 -2.11 20.59
C ALA A 16 38.32 -1.16 20.50
N ILE A 17 38.29 -0.08 21.28
CA ILE A 17 37.22 0.93 21.19
C ILE A 17 37.21 1.60 19.82
N VAL A 18 38.36 2.01 19.28
CA VAL A 18 38.44 2.65 17.96
C VAL A 18 37.96 1.70 16.86
N ILE A 19 38.39 0.44 16.88
CA ILE A 19 37.95 -0.57 15.91
C ILE A 19 36.44 -0.81 16.05
N LEU A 20 35.93 -0.93 17.28
CA LEU A 20 34.50 -1.10 17.55
C LEU A 20 33.69 0.09 17.00
N THR A 21 34.13 1.32 17.23
CA THR A 21 33.45 2.53 16.75
C THR A 21 33.41 2.58 15.22
N ILE A 22 34.51 2.26 14.55
CA ILE A 22 34.57 2.20 13.07
C ILE A 22 33.61 1.12 12.53
N ALA A 23 33.52 -0.03 13.21
CA ALA A 23 32.59 -1.09 12.83
C ALA A 23 31.13 -0.77 13.16
N PHE A 24 30.86 -0.02 14.23
CA PHE A 24 29.53 0.25 14.74
C PHE A 24 28.74 1.20 13.83
N PHE A 25 29.37 2.24 13.28
CA PHE A 25 28.66 3.23 12.45
C PHE A 25 27.99 2.63 11.21
N PRO A 26 28.67 1.82 10.37
CA PRO A 26 28.04 1.17 9.22
C PRO A 26 26.91 0.22 9.63
N ILE A 27 27.11 -0.52 10.73
CA ILE A 27 26.10 -1.46 11.25
C ILE A 27 24.84 -0.71 11.69
N SER A 28 25.00 0.37 12.46
CA SER A 28 23.87 1.20 12.90
C SER A 28 23.09 1.76 11.72
N ASN A 29 23.77 2.31 10.72
CA ASN A 29 23.11 2.85 9.53
C ASN A 29 22.38 1.77 8.72
N TYR A 30 22.99 0.59 8.58
CA TYR A 30 22.33 -0.56 7.94
C TYR A 30 21.04 -0.95 8.66
N PHE A 31 21.07 -1.06 9.99
CA PHE A 31 19.89 -1.40 10.78
C PHE A 31 18.78 -0.35 10.66
N THR A 32 19.10 0.94 10.74
CA THR A 32 18.12 2.01 10.58
C THR A 32 17.45 1.96 9.22
N ASN A 33 18.23 1.81 8.14
CA ASN A 33 17.68 1.74 6.79
C ASN A 33 16.89 0.44 6.58
N SER A 34 17.36 -0.68 7.11
CA SER A 34 16.69 -1.97 7.00
C SER A 34 15.33 -1.96 7.71
N ILE A 35 15.24 -1.37 8.90
CA ILE A 35 13.97 -1.23 9.63
C ILE A 35 13.00 -0.33 8.84
N GLY A 36 13.50 0.78 8.29
CA GLY A 36 12.70 1.68 7.46
C GLY A 36 12.14 1.01 6.19
N HIS A 37 12.92 0.15 5.53
CA HIS A 37 12.43 -0.60 4.37
C HIS A 37 11.38 -1.66 4.74
N ILE A 38 11.58 -2.36 5.87
CA ILE A 38 10.63 -3.37 6.33
C ILE A 38 9.30 -2.72 6.69
N SER A 39 9.31 -1.62 7.44
CA SER A 39 8.07 -0.93 7.82
C SER A 39 7.31 -0.41 6.60
N GLN A 40 7.99 0.14 5.59
CA GLN A 40 7.35 0.52 4.33
C GLN A 40 6.74 -0.67 3.59
N SER A 41 7.43 -1.83 3.60
CA SER A 41 6.91 -3.04 2.97
C SER A 41 5.67 -3.59 3.68
N GLU A 42 5.61 -3.50 5.02
CA GLU A 42 4.45 -3.92 5.81
C GLU A 42 3.23 -3.03 5.54
N VAL A 43 3.43 -1.71 5.49
CA VAL A 43 2.37 -0.74 5.16
C VAL A 43 1.86 -0.96 3.73
N LEU A 44 2.75 -1.19 2.77
CA LEU A 44 2.36 -1.50 1.39
C LEU A 44 1.58 -2.82 1.29
N SER A 45 2.01 -3.86 2.02
CA SER A 45 1.29 -5.14 2.07
C SER A 45 -0.12 -4.96 2.65
N GLN A 46 -0.24 -4.21 3.75
CA GLN A 46 -1.55 -3.92 4.35
C GLN A 46 -2.43 -3.11 3.40
N SER A 47 -1.88 -2.10 2.72
CA SER A 47 -2.62 -1.34 1.71
C SER A 47 -3.14 -2.24 0.59
N HIS A 48 -2.32 -3.20 0.14
CA HIS A 48 -2.72 -4.18 -0.87
C HIS A 48 -3.88 -5.06 -0.39
N ASP A 49 -3.84 -5.54 0.85
CA ASP A 49 -4.91 -6.36 1.44
C ASP A 49 -6.22 -5.57 1.58
N ILE A 50 -6.14 -4.30 1.99
CA ILE A 50 -7.31 -3.40 2.08
C ILE A 50 -7.93 -3.23 0.68
N VAL A 51 -7.12 -2.88 -0.32
CA VAL A 51 -7.61 -2.72 -1.69
C VAL A 51 -8.26 -4.01 -2.20
N ASN A 52 -7.64 -5.17 -1.98
CA ASN A 52 -8.19 -6.44 -2.44
C ASN A 52 -9.54 -6.76 -1.80
N ASN A 53 -9.68 -6.52 -0.50
CA ASN A 53 -10.95 -6.67 0.21
C ASN A 53 -12.00 -5.69 -0.34
N THR A 54 -11.63 -4.42 -0.58
CA THR A 54 -12.52 -3.43 -1.20
C THR A 54 -12.97 -3.88 -2.59
N ILE A 55 -12.06 -4.39 -3.43
CA ILE A 55 -12.39 -4.95 -4.74
C ILE A 55 -13.35 -6.14 -4.62
N GLU A 56 -13.16 -7.01 -3.62
CA GLU A 56 -14.06 -8.14 -3.38
C GLU A 56 -15.47 -7.67 -3.03
N VAL A 57 -15.59 -6.68 -2.14
CA VAL A 57 -16.89 -6.08 -1.80
C VAL A 57 -17.53 -5.43 -3.03
N LEU A 58 -16.76 -4.67 -3.80
CA LEU A 58 -17.21 -4.02 -5.03
C LEU A 58 -17.73 -5.02 -6.07
N LYS A 59 -17.19 -6.24 -6.14
CA LYS A 59 -17.67 -7.31 -7.04
C LYS A 59 -19.03 -7.87 -6.63
N THR A 60 -19.41 -7.74 -5.37
CA THR A 60 -20.65 -8.33 -4.82
C THR A 60 -21.84 -7.38 -4.81
N GLY A 61 -21.58 -6.07 -4.85
CA GLY A 61 -22.62 -5.03 -4.79
C GLY A 61 -22.95 -4.43 -6.15
N GLU A 62 -24.07 -3.69 -6.19
CA GLU A 62 -24.47 -2.87 -7.34
C GLU A 62 -24.17 -1.41 -7.05
N TYR A 63 -22.99 -0.93 -7.44
CA TYR A 63 -22.57 0.46 -7.25
C TYR A 63 -22.76 1.23 -8.56
N LYS A 64 -23.75 2.14 -8.60
CA LYS A 64 -24.16 2.82 -9.84
C LYS A 64 -23.70 4.28 -9.88
N THR A 65 -23.50 4.88 -8.72
CA THR A 65 -23.18 6.30 -8.53
C THR A 65 -21.97 6.49 -7.62
N GLN A 66 -21.33 7.65 -7.69
CA GLN A 66 -20.27 8.03 -6.74
C GLN A 66 -20.76 7.99 -5.29
N SER A 67 -22.01 8.41 -5.05
CA SER A 67 -22.60 8.34 -3.70
C SER A 67 -22.69 6.93 -3.14
N ASP A 68 -22.83 5.90 -3.99
CA ASP A 68 -22.82 4.51 -3.53
C ASP A 68 -21.41 4.09 -3.09
N LEU A 69 -20.37 4.61 -3.76
CA LEU A 69 -18.97 4.40 -3.37
C LEU A 69 -18.63 5.16 -2.10
N ASP A 70 -19.02 6.43 -1.96
CA ASP A 70 -18.76 7.24 -0.76
C ASP A 70 -19.34 6.58 0.51
N ASN A 71 -20.52 5.97 0.39
CA ASN A 71 -21.14 5.21 1.49
C ASN A 71 -20.35 3.94 1.81
N LEU A 72 -19.89 3.21 0.80
CA LEU A 72 -19.06 2.02 0.98
C LEU A 72 -17.70 2.38 1.62
N GLU A 73 -17.09 3.48 1.17
CA GLU A 73 -15.84 4.02 1.71
C GLU A 73 -15.97 4.24 3.21
N SER A 74 -17.00 4.99 3.61
CA SER A 74 -17.30 5.25 5.02
C SER A 74 -17.50 3.97 5.84
N GLU A 75 -18.15 2.94 5.27
CA GLU A 75 -18.34 1.64 5.91
C GLU A 75 -17.01 0.89 6.08
N ILE A 76 -16.17 0.86 5.04
CA ILE A 76 -14.87 0.20 5.07
C ILE A 76 -13.94 0.91 6.06
N GLU A 77 -13.85 2.24 6.04
CA GLU A 77 -13.01 3.01 6.96
C GLU A 77 -13.42 2.84 8.43
N SER A 78 -14.72 2.81 8.70
CA SER A 78 -15.26 2.51 10.03
C SER A 78 -14.86 1.09 10.49
N ASN A 79 -14.90 0.12 9.58
CA ASN A 79 -14.48 -1.26 9.86
C ASN A 79 -12.96 -1.39 10.01
N LEU A 80 -12.16 -0.63 9.25
CA LEU A 80 -10.70 -0.60 9.33
C LEU A 80 -10.25 -0.07 10.69
N SER A 81 -10.77 1.09 11.09
CA SER A 81 -10.46 1.72 12.38
C SER A 81 -10.91 0.88 13.58
N SER A 82 -11.95 0.06 13.42
CA SER A 82 -12.49 -0.78 14.51
C SER A 82 -11.84 -2.16 14.62
N ASN A 83 -11.43 -2.77 13.51
CA ASN A 83 -11.02 -4.18 13.46
C ASN A 83 -9.54 -4.40 13.14
N TYR A 84 -8.83 -3.39 12.64
CA TYR A 84 -7.43 -3.51 12.22
C TYR A 84 -6.50 -2.69 13.09
N THR A 85 -5.35 -3.26 13.43
CA THR A 85 -4.19 -2.47 13.88
C THR A 85 -3.46 -1.99 12.63
N LEU A 86 -3.47 -0.69 12.38
CA LEU A 86 -2.85 -0.09 11.21
C LEU A 86 -1.35 0.11 11.47
N TYR A 87 -0.52 -0.19 10.46
CA TYR A 87 0.94 -0.05 10.53
C TYR A 87 1.43 1.38 10.24
N ALA A 88 0.59 2.21 9.65
CA ALA A 88 0.85 3.62 9.41
C ALA A 88 -0.19 4.48 10.12
N ASP A 89 0.22 5.70 10.44
CA ASP A 89 -0.66 6.74 10.92
C ASP A 89 -1.41 7.37 9.72
N ASP A 90 -2.59 7.90 10.00
CA ASP A 90 -3.39 8.69 9.04
C ASP A 90 -3.65 7.95 7.70
N TYR A 91 -4.12 6.71 7.78
CA TYR A 91 -4.66 6.01 6.60
C TYR A 91 -5.95 6.68 6.14
N ASP A 92 -6.03 6.90 4.84
CA ASP A 92 -7.16 7.53 4.15
C ASP A 92 -7.47 6.70 2.90
N LEU A 93 -8.72 6.27 2.74
CA LEU A 93 -9.18 5.47 1.61
C LEU A 93 -10.08 6.35 0.75
N GLU A 94 -9.73 6.55 -0.52
CA GLU A 94 -10.55 7.29 -1.47
C GLU A 94 -10.95 6.38 -2.64
N MET A 95 -12.24 6.34 -2.96
CA MET A 95 -12.75 5.62 -4.13
C MET A 95 -13.34 6.56 -5.15
N THR A 96 -12.82 6.54 -6.38
CA THR A 96 -13.28 7.41 -7.47
C THR A 96 -13.90 6.60 -8.60
N LEU A 97 -15.15 6.89 -8.95
CA LEU A 97 -15.81 6.38 -10.14
C LEU A 97 -15.39 7.17 -11.37
N LYS A 98 -14.75 6.50 -12.34
CA LYS A 98 -14.45 7.04 -13.67
C LYS A 98 -15.38 6.41 -14.70
N TYR A 99 -16.07 7.25 -15.45
CA TYR A 99 -16.83 6.82 -16.62
C TYR A 99 -15.87 6.63 -17.79
N LEU A 100 -15.89 5.47 -18.43
CA LEU A 100 -15.20 5.26 -19.70
C LEU A 100 -15.85 6.20 -20.73
N ASP A 101 -15.15 7.27 -21.10
CA ASP A 101 -15.56 8.11 -22.22
C ASP A 101 -15.57 7.23 -23.47
N GLN A 102 -16.73 7.13 -24.12
CA GLN A 102 -16.92 6.36 -25.34
C GLN A 102 -15.98 6.81 -26.48
N ASN A 103 -15.40 8.01 -26.38
CA ASN A 103 -14.45 8.56 -27.36
C ASN A 103 -12.98 8.17 -27.11
N LEU A 104 -12.65 7.48 -26.02
CA LEU A 104 -11.27 7.08 -25.68
C LEU A 104 -10.94 5.61 -26.01
N ILE A 105 -11.91 4.84 -26.53
CA ILE A 105 -11.70 3.48 -27.07
C ILE A 105 -11.33 3.55 -28.56
N GLU A 106 -10.40 4.46 -28.91
CA GLU A 106 -9.63 4.40 -30.14
C GLU A 106 -8.15 4.38 -29.73
N TYR A 107 -7.69 3.32 -29.07
CA TYR A 107 -6.34 2.80 -29.32
C TYR A 107 -6.12 1.48 -28.57
N ASN A 108 -5.83 0.46 -29.37
CA ASN A 108 -5.17 -0.80 -29.05
C ASN A 108 -6.00 -1.90 -28.36
N ASP A 109 -6.46 -2.81 -29.23
CA ASP A 109 -6.56 -4.26 -29.00
C ASP A 109 -7.89 -4.87 -28.49
N PHE A 110 -9.02 -4.19 -28.75
CA PHE A 110 -10.37 -4.78 -28.69
C PHE A 110 -11.07 -4.84 -30.06
N THR A 111 -10.33 -5.02 -31.16
CA THR A 111 -10.85 -4.90 -32.54
C THR A 111 -11.79 -6.03 -33.01
N ASN A 112 -12.33 -6.85 -32.11
CA ASN A 112 -13.33 -7.87 -32.47
C ASN A 112 -14.46 -7.98 -31.44
N ILE A 113 -14.85 -6.88 -30.79
CA ILE A 113 -16.18 -6.81 -30.18
C ILE A 113 -17.10 -6.25 -31.26
N ASP A 114 -17.88 -7.14 -31.86
CA ASP A 114 -18.87 -6.88 -32.89
C ASP A 114 -19.68 -5.62 -32.54
N GLN A 115 -19.69 -4.63 -33.44
CA GLN A 115 -20.45 -3.39 -33.30
C GLN A 115 -21.96 -3.61 -33.54
N THR A 116 -22.51 -4.67 -32.98
CA THR A 116 -23.95 -4.93 -33.02
C THR A 116 -24.60 -4.29 -31.80
N THR A 117 -24.93 -3.00 -31.91
CA THR A 117 -26.05 -2.35 -31.20
C THR A 117 -26.34 -2.79 -29.75
N ASP A 118 -25.35 -2.77 -28.85
CA ASP A 118 -25.57 -3.34 -27.51
C ASP A 118 -25.21 -2.39 -26.37
N VAL A 119 -26.14 -2.36 -25.42
CA VAL A 119 -26.29 -1.52 -24.22
C VAL A 119 -25.11 -1.65 -23.22
N TYR A 120 -24.15 -2.55 -23.47
CA TYR A 120 -23.13 -2.99 -22.51
C TYR A 120 -22.01 -2.00 -22.20
N LEU A 121 -21.71 -1.00 -23.05
CA LEU A 121 -20.71 0.02 -22.69
C LEU A 121 -21.20 0.95 -21.57
N ASN A 122 -22.53 1.12 -21.44
CA ASN A 122 -23.12 1.79 -20.29
C ASN A 122 -23.17 0.89 -19.05
N ASP A 123 -22.77 -0.37 -19.14
CA ASP A 123 -22.80 -1.34 -18.04
C ASP A 123 -21.40 -1.59 -17.46
N ILE A 124 -20.35 -0.91 -17.92
CA ILE A 124 -19.00 -1.04 -17.36
C ILE A 124 -18.54 0.31 -16.80
N ARG A 125 -17.96 0.31 -15.60
CA ARG A 125 -17.39 1.47 -14.93
C ARG A 125 -15.95 1.19 -14.51
N LEU A 126 -15.09 2.17 -14.59
CA LEU A 126 -13.76 2.11 -14.00
C LEU A 126 -13.87 2.67 -12.58
N VAL A 127 -13.41 1.93 -11.59
CA VAL A 127 -13.26 2.42 -10.22
C VAL A 127 -11.78 2.46 -9.91
N VAL A 128 -11.34 3.60 -9.40
CA VAL A 128 -9.99 3.79 -8.88
C VAL A 128 -10.11 3.78 -7.37
N ILE A 129 -9.29 2.94 -6.73
CA ILE A 129 -9.19 2.82 -5.29
C ILE A 129 -7.80 3.34 -4.93
N ASP A 130 -7.78 4.46 -4.22
CA ASP A 130 -6.58 5.13 -3.74
C ASP A 130 -6.50 4.97 -2.24
N ILE A 131 -5.35 4.50 -1.75
CA ILE A 131 -5.01 4.51 -0.33
C ILE A 131 -3.85 5.45 -0.14
N SER A 132 -4.01 6.41 0.77
CA SER A 132 -2.94 7.30 1.18
C SER A 132 -2.65 7.15 2.66
N TRP A 133 -1.38 7.38 3.05
CA TRP A 133 -0.95 7.30 4.44
C TRP A 133 0.18 8.28 4.73
N ASN A 134 0.48 8.48 6.02
CA ASN A 134 1.44 9.47 6.48
C ASN A 134 1.11 10.88 5.96
N ASN A 135 -0.14 11.32 6.12
CA ASN A 135 -0.65 12.61 5.65
C ASN A 135 -0.54 12.78 4.11
N GLY A 136 -0.87 11.74 3.35
CA GLY A 136 -0.87 11.78 1.88
C GLY A 136 0.51 11.79 1.22
N ASN A 137 1.60 11.62 1.99
CA ASN A 137 2.96 11.59 1.43
C ASN A 137 3.24 10.32 0.63
N ASN A 138 2.54 9.24 0.96
CA ASN A 138 2.62 7.99 0.25
C ASN A 138 1.22 7.61 -0.26
N ASN A 139 1.17 7.01 -1.43
CA ASN A 139 -0.06 6.54 -2.03
C ASN A 139 0.12 5.16 -2.67
N TYR A 140 -1.00 4.45 -2.77
CA TYR A 140 -1.12 3.19 -3.48
C TYR A 140 -2.46 3.19 -4.20
N SER A 141 -2.43 3.01 -5.51
CA SER A 141 -3.61 3.13 -6.38
C SER A 141 -3.82 1.85 -7.17
N VAL A 142 -5.06 1.38 -7.24
CA VAL A 142 -5.46 0.27 -8.10
C VAL A 142 -6.72 0.65 -8.86
N GLU A 143 -6.69 0.36 -10.16
CA GLU A 143 -7.84 0.53 -11.04
C GLU A 143 -8.51 -0.83 -11.28
N THR A 144 -9.84 -0.88 -11.17
CA THR A 144 -10.65 -2.08 -11.43
C THR A 144 -11.90 -1.74 -12.24
N PHE A 145 -12.42 -2.72 -12.99
CA PHE A 145 -13.66 -2.57 -13.74
C PHE A 145 -14.82 -3.19 -12.97
N LEU A 146 -15.92 -2.44 -12.86
CA LEU A 146 -17.19 -2.91 -12.34
C LEU A 146 -18.20 -3.07 -13.46
N ARG A 147 -18.94 -4.18 -13.43
CA ARG A 147 -20.10 -4.38 -14.30
C ARG A 147 -21.36 -3.97 -13.55
N VAL A 148 -22.08 -3.00 -14.07
CA VAL A 148 -23.38 -2.54 -13.59
C VAL A 148 -24.46 -3.33 -14.32
N GLY A 149 -25.23 -4.12 -13.58
CA GLY A 149 -26.40 -4.88 -14.06
C GLY A 149 -27.71 -4.12 -13.95
#